data_AF-A0A3C1KQY3-F1
#
_entry.id   AF-A0A3C1KQY3-F1
#
_cell.length_a   1.000
_cell.length_b   1.000
_cell.length_c   1.000
_cell.angle_alpha   90.00
_cell.angle_beta   90.00
_cell.angle_gamma   90.00
#
_symmetry.space_group_name_H-M   'P 1'
#
loop_
_entity.id
_entity.type
_entity.pdbx_description
1 polymer ?
#
loop_
_entity_poly.entity_id
_entity_poly.type
_entity_poly.pdbx_seq_one_letter_code
_entity_poly.pdbx_strand_id
1 'polypeptide(L)'
;MKLYDPTRWLRSALLALPLAATPVVLDQAGAEFGFAPLAAAVAQEGGGDQRETRRTPALRNAVYEKLSEAQAAAEAQDLAGASRVLDEMLGAGGKNELNSYELANVYNLYAFIHYSREDYNKALQAYENVVRQPDIPLAMEINTRYTIAQLYFVQEQWQQGVNALLSWFAMTDNPPEDAYVLLAQGYYQLNDYPKALNNVEKAISMYKEKAKVPKEQWYNLARFLYFDKNDVTNAVRVLEELLTHYPDKQYWVQLSHMYGEQKRDSEQLAAMEAAYVQDMLDKGSEQVTMAYLYLNAEVPYKAAKVMDKGLGNKSVEATSRNYEILGNAYRQAQEIDKAIPAMEEAAARSEDGELYTRLGNIYLDGDEFKKAIDAITKGLARGGVKRPDTARLVLGMAYFNDKQYEKAREAFKAAGRDERSAKFSRQWIQYMDSELDRQRQLQEG
;
A
#
# COMPACT_ATOMS: atom_id res chain seq x y z
N MET A 1 -31.65 2.73 -8.13
CA MET A 1 -30.55 2.67 -7.13
C MET A 1 -29.26 2.60 -7.95
N LYS A 2 -28.62 3.74 -8.22
CA LYS A 2 -27.32 3.76 -8.90
C LYS A 2 -26.30 3.22 -7.89
N LEU A 3 -25.75 2.05 -8.17
CA LEU A 3 -24.66 1.49 -7.38
C LEU A 3 -23.51 2.49 -7.41
N TYR A 4 -23.07 2.87 -6.22
CA TYR A 4 -21.89 3.68 -5.98
C TYR A 4 -20.71 2.97 -6.63
N ASP A 5 -20.04 3.59 -7.61
CA ASP A 5 -18.87 3.01 -8.27
C ASP A 5 -17.64 3.21 -7.36
N PRO A 6 -17.19 2.19 -6.61
CA PRO A 6 -16.15 2.35 -5.58
C PRO A 6 -14.75 2.52 -6.21
N THR A 7 -14.62 2.24 -7.51
CA THR A 7 -13.33 2.09 -8.19
C THR A 7 -12.54 3.40 -8.30
N ARG A 8 -13.20 4.56 -8.34
CA ARG A 8 -12.51 5.85 -8.51
C ARG A 8 -11.82 6.37 -7.26
N TRP A 9 -12.34 6.10 -6.06
CA TRP A 9 -11.73 6.54 -4.79
C TRP A 9 -10.71 5.52 -4.25
N LEU A 10 -10.86 4.23 -4.60
CA LEU A 10 -9.93 3.18 -4.20
C LEU A 10 -8.54 3.33 -4.83
N ARG A 11 -8.43 3.82 -6.07
CA ARG A 11 -7.16 4.02 -6.78
C ARG A 11 -6.20 4.96 -6.04
N SER A 12 -6.72 6.00 -5.38
CA SER A 12 -5.90 6.96 -4.63
C SER A 12 -5.46 6.42 -3.26
N ALA A 13 -6.28 5.57 -2.63
CA ALA A 13 -5.99 4.99 -1.32
C ALA A 13 -5.06 3.77 -1.37
N LEU A 14 -5.07 3.01 -2.48
CA LEU A 14 -4.19 1.86 -2.70
C LEU A 14 -2.73 2.26 -2.98
N LEU A 15 -2.49 3.52 -3.36
CA LEU A 15 -1.17 4.10 -3.57
C LEU A 15 -0.55 4.70 -2.30
N ALA A 16 -1.25 4.67 -1.17
CA ALA A 16 -0.81 5.28 0.08
C ALA A 16 0.18 4.40 0.87
N LEU A 17 1.19 3.87 0.18
CA LEU A 17 2.51 3.85 0.78
C LEU A 17 3.12 5.18 0.37
N PRO A 18 3.47 6.09 1.29
CA PRO A 18 4.38 7.13 0.89
C PRO A 18 5.57 6.38 0.29
N LEU A 19 5.79 6.56 -1.02
CA LEU A 19 7.14 6.70 -1.55
C LEU A 19 7.66 7.95 -0.85
N ALA A 20 7.86 7.85 0.47
CA ALA A 20 8.81 8.68 1.13
C ALA A 20 10.04 8.42 0.27
N ALA A 21 10.50 9.47 -0.41
CA ALA A 21 11.91 9.71 -0.40
C ALA A 21 12.29 9.70 1.08
N THR A 22 12.40 8.52 1.67
CA THR A 22 13.27 8.34 2.81
C THR A 22 14.55 8.93 2.26
N PRO A 23 15.06 10.05 2.80
CA PRO A 23 16.43 10.40 2.50
C PRO A 23 17.17 9.07 2.65
N VAL A 24 17.85 8.62 1.59
CA VAL A 24 18.73 7.47 1.67
C VAL A 24 19.41 7.64 3.01
N VAL A 25 19.16 6.74 3.95
CA VAL A 25 19.59 6.93 5.33
C VAL A 25 21.11 7.02 5.23
N LEU A 26 21.60 8.26 5.32
CA LEU A 26 22.97 8.71 5.06
C LEU A 26 23.90 8.27 6.20
N ASP A 27 23.58 7.17 6.88
CA ASP A 27 24.38 6.67 8.00
C ASP A 27 25.67 5.96 7.51
N GLN A 28 25.85 5.83 6.19
CA GLN A 28 27.10 5.40 5.53
C GLN A 28 27.71 6.48 4.61
N ALA A 29 27.28 7.74 4.71
CA ALA A 29 27.61 8.83 3.77
C ALA A 29 29.12 9.08 3.54
N GLY A 30 29.99 8.76 4.50
CA GLY A 30 31.43 8.92 4.30
C GLY A 30 31.96 8.03 3.16
N ALA A 31 31.65 6.73 3.20
CA ALA A 31 32.21 5.77 2.25
C ALA A 31 31.56 5.86 0.85
N GLU A 32 30.27 6.21 0.77
CA GLU A 32 29.53 6.28 -0.50
C GLU A 32 29.81 7.56 -1.31
N PHE A 33 30.18 8.67 -0.65
CA PHE A 33 30.47 9.96 -1.32
C PHE A 33 31.98 10.20 -1.58
N GLY A 34 32.77 9.11 -1.63
CA GLY A 34 34.17 9.17 -2.05
C GLY A 34 35.17 9.46 -0.93
N PHE A 35 34.81 9.29 0.34
CA PHE A 35 35.77 9.26 1.45
C PHE A 35 36.44 7.89 1.52
N ALA A 36 37.22 7.56 0.49
CA ALA A 36 38.20 6.50 0.57
C ALA A 36 39.51 7.12 1.10
N PRO A 37 40.19 6.50 2.08
CA PRO A 37 41.52 6.95 2.47
C PRO A 37 42.42 6.99 1.22
N LEU A 38 43.34 7.95 1.12
CA LEU A 38 44.22 8.17 -0.05
C LEU A 38 44.94 6.89 -0.55
N ALA A 39 45.05 5.85 0.28
CA ALA A 39 45.64 4.55 -0.04
C ALA A 39 44.65 3.48 -0.59
N ALA A 40 43.34 3.73 -0.58
CA ALA A 40 42.29 2.76 -0.93
C ALA A 40 41.73 2.95 -2.36
N ALA A 41 42.56 3.38 -3.31
CA ALA A 41 42.23 3.27 -4.72
C ALA A 41 42.25 1.78 -5.12
N VAL A 42 41.17 1.06 -4.81
CA VAL A 42 40.98 -0.33 -5.20
C VAL A 42 40.84 -0.36 -6.71
N ALA A 43 41.86 -0.91 -7.38
CA ALA A 43 41.77 -1.26 -8.78
C ALA A 43 40.55 -2.17 -8.98
N GLN A 44 39.63 -1.74 -9.82
CA GLN A 44 38.53 -2.57 -10.27
C GLN A 44 39.11 -3.62 -11.23
N GLU A 45 39.62 -4.72 -10.68
CA GLU A 45 39.98 -5.90 -11.48
C GLU A 45 38.69 -6.53 -12.02
N GLY A 46 38.31 -6.11 -13.22
CA GLY A 46 37.16 -6.62 -13.94
C GLY A 46 37.38 -6.57 -15.44
N GLY A 47 37.96 -7.65 -15.99
CA GLY A 47 37.74 -8.10 -17.37
C GLY A 47 38.13 -7.17 -18.53
N GLY A 48 39.38 -7.25 -18.97
CA GLY A 48 39.68 -7.51 -20.39
C GLY A 48 39.32 -6.48 -21.46
N ASP A 49 39.29 -5.18 -21.18
CA ASP A 49 39.32 -4.19 -22.26
C ASP A 49 40.43 -3.13 -22.09
N GLN A 50 41.11 -2.85 -23.21
CA GLN A 50 42.33 -2.04 -23.31
C GLN A 50 42.01 -0.54 -23.21
N ARG A 51 41.46 -0.09 -22.08
CA ARG A 51 41.36 1.36 -21.84
C ARG A 51 42.76 1.92 -21.62
N GLU A 52 43.18 2.84 -22.49
CA GLU A 52 44.49 3.50 -22.39
C GLU A 52 44.71 4.03 -20.97
N THR A 53 45.75 3.54 -20.29
CA THR A 53 46.09 3.98 -18.94
C THR A 53 46.61 5.40 -19.04
N ARG A 54 45.82 6.38 -18.60
CA ARG A 54 46.23 7.79 -18.57
C ARG A 54 47.51 7.94 -17.76
N ARG A 55 48.47 8.70 -18.30
CA ARG A 55 49.72 9.00 -17.59
C ARG A 55 49.48 10.08 -16.56
N THR A 56 49.10 9.66 -15.35
CA THR A 56 48.85 10.58 -14.23
C THR A 56 50.16 11.03 -13.58
N PRO A 57 50.32 12.34 -13.25
CA PRO A 57 51.43 12.82 -12.45
C PRO A 57 51.53 12.14 -11.08
N ALA A 58 52.75 11.99 -10.54
CA ALA A 58 52.95 11.42 -9.22
C ALA A 58 52.52 12.39 -8.10
N LEU A 59 51.96 11.85 -7.01
CA LEU A 59 51.70 12.58 -5.77
C LEU A 59 52.99 12.72 -4.97
N ARG A 60 53.46 13.96 -4.74
CA ARG A 60 54.69 14.20 -3.97
C ARG A 60 54.45 13.93 -2.48
N ASN A 61 55.44 13.35 -1.79
CA ASN A 61 55.34 13.01 -0.36
C ASN A 61 54.95 14.22 0.52
N ALA A 62 55.55 15.39 0.30
CA ALA A 62 55.22 16.60 1.07
C ALA A 62 53.75 17.04 0.88
N VAL A 63 53.19 16.82 -0.32
CA VAL A 63 51.78 17.12 -0.61
C VAL A 63 50.88 16.08 0.03
N TYR A 64 51.25 14.80 -0.02
CA TYR A 64 50.55 13.72 0.67
C TYR A 64 50.44 13.97 2.18
N GLU A 65 51.54 14.36 2.84
CA GLU A 65 51.55 14.67 4.27
C GLU A 65 50.56 15.81 4.60
N LYS A 66 50.51 16.86 3.77
CA LYS A 66 49.55 17.97 3.94
C LYS A 66 48.10 17.57 3.67
N LEU A 67 47.85 16.75 2.66
CA LEU A 67 46.51 16.19 2.44
C LEU A 67 46.06 15.31 3.61
N SER A 68 46.96 14.50 4.16
CA SER A 68 46.69 13.67 5.33
C SER A 68 46.42 14.51 6.58
N GLU A 69 47.14 15.62 6.77
CA GLU A 69 46.89 16.60 7.85
C GLU A 69 45.48 17.19 7.72
N ALA A 70 45.12 17.67 6.53
CA ALA A 70 43.79 18.21 6.25
C ALA A 70 42.69 17.16 6.45
N GLN A 71 42.92 15.92 6.02
CA GLN A 71 41.98 14.81 6.20
C GLN A 71 41.77 14.49 7.68
N ALA A 72 42.85 14.37 8.45
CA ALA A 72 42.75 14.09 9.89
C ALA A 72 42.00 15.21 10.64
N ALA A 73 42.22 16.48 10.26
CA ALA A 73 41.46 17.60 10.79
C ALA A 73 39.97 17.49 10.44
N ALA A 74 39.63 17.11 9.20
CA ALA A 74 38.25 16.94 8.77
C ALA A 74 37.55 15.77 9.49
N GLU A 75 38.24 14.64 9.67
CA GLU A 75 37.76 13.49 10.44
C GLU A 75 37.52 13.84 11.91
N ALA A 76 38.37 14.69 12.49
CA ALA A 76 38.22 15.24 13.84
C ALA A 76 37.13 16.34 13.94
N GLN A 77 36.32 16.54 12.89
CA GLN A 77 35.30 17.60 12.78
C GLN A 77 35.86 19.04 12.83
N ASP A 78 37.19 19.22 12.78
CA ASP A 78 37.83 20.52 12.57
C ASP A 78 37.83 20.88 11.08
N LEU A 79 36.63 21.10 10.54
CA LEU A 79 36.45 21.44 9.14
C LEU A 79 37.13 22.77 8.78
N ALA A 80 37.23 23.71 9.74
CA ALA A 80 37.86 25.01 9.52
C ALA A 80 39.38 24.89 9.45
N GLY A 81 39.99 24.08 10.33
CA GLY A 81 41.40 23.72 10.27
C GLY A 81 41.73 22.99 8.97
N ALA A 82 40.91 22.00 8.59
CA ALA A 82 41.06 21.29 7.32
C ALA A 82 41.03 22.24 6.11
N SER A 83 40.05 23.15 6.04
CA SER A 83 40.00 24.17 4.98
C SER A 83 41.26 25.04 4.94
N ARG A 84 41.78 25.46 6.11
CA ARG A 84 42.99 26.30 6.18
C ARG A 84 44.21 25.59 5.62
N VAL A 85 44.40 24.30 5.93
CA VAL A 85 45.51 23.51 5.38
C VAL A 85 45.42 23.45 3.86
N LEU A 86 44.20 23.25 3.32
CA LEU A 86 44.00 23.24 1.87
C LEU A 86 44.21 24.62 1.22
N ASP A 87 43.80 25.71 1.87
CA ASP A 87 43.99 27.07 1.38
C ASP A 87 45.49 27.40 1.28
N GLU A 88 46.29 26.96 2.26
CA GLU A 88 47.75 27.08 2.25
C GLU A 88 48.38 26.29 1.09
N MET A 89 47.87 25.09 0.80
CA MET A 89 48.32 24.28 -0.34
C MET A 89 48.02 24.96 -1.68
N LEU A 90 46.84 25.56 -1.85
CA LEU A 90 46.47 26.29 -3.07
C LEU A 90 47.25 27.59 -3.25
N GLY A 91 47.65 28.24 -2.16
CA GLY A 91 48.47 29.46 -2.19
C GLY A 91 49.95 29.23 -2.54
N ALA A 92 50.40 27.98 -2.64
CA ALA A 92 51.79 27.65 -2.92
C ALA A 92 52.15 27.88 -4.40
N GLY A 93 53.21 28.64 -4.66
CA GLY A 93 53.68 28.94 -6.02
C GLY A 93 55.08 28.38 -6.35
N GLY A 94 55.45 28.44 -7.63
CA GLY A 94 56.78 28.04 -8.12
C GLY A 94 57.01 26.53 -7.98
N LYS A 95 58.15 26.10 -7.41
CA LYS A 95 58.48 24.67 -7.24
C LYS A 95 57.49 23.88 -6.37
N ASN A 96 56.67 24.58 -5.57
CA ASN A 96 55.67 23.99 -4.69
C ASN A 96 54.26 24.03 -5.28
N GLU A 97 54.09 24.56 -6.51
CA GLU A 97 52.82 24.55 -7.22
C GLU A 97 52.35 23.11 -7.42
N LEU A 98 51.05 22.87 -7.21
CA LEU A 98 50.44 21.54 -7.28
C LEU A 98 50.31 21.09 -8.73
N ASN A 99 50.62 19.82 -9.00
CA ASN A 99 50.26 19.22 -10.28
C ASN A 99 48.76 18.90 -10.36
N SER A 100 48.26 18.51 -11.53
CA SER A 100 46.82 18.27 -11.74
C SER A 100 46.23 17.18 -10.84
N TYR A 101 46.97 16.11 -10.56
CA TYR A 101 46.52 15.04 -9.67
C TYR A 101 46.48 15.49 -8.20
N GLU A 102 47.48 16.24 -7.77
CA GLU A 102 47.53 16.85 -6.43
C GLU A 102 46.40 17.86 -6.23
N LEU A 103 46.17 18.71 -7.22
CA LEU A 103 45.09 19.69 -7.22
C LEU A 103 43.70 19.02 -7.22
N ALA A 104 43.55 17.92 -7.96
CA ALA A 104 42.34 17.10 -7.92
C ALA A 104 42.06 16.54 -6.51
N ASN A 105 43.09 16.08 -5.79
CA ASN A 105 42.92 15.59 -4.42
C ASN A 105 42.57 16.72 -3.44
N VAL A 106 43.15 17.90 -3.60
CA VAL A 106 42.77 19.10 -2.83
C VAL A 106 41.29 19.43 -3.04
N TYR A 107 40.84 19.51 -4.30
CA TYR A 107 39.43 19.77 -4.58
C TYR A 107 38.50 18.67 -4.10
N ASN A 108 38.91 17.40 -4.15
CA ASN A 108 38.13 16.29 -3.61
C ASN A 108 37.91 16.45 -2.10
N LEU A 109 38.94 16.87 -1.35
CA LEU A 109 38.81 17.11 0.09
C LEU A 109 38.00 18.38 0.43
N TYR A 110 38.12 19.45 -0.37
CA TYR A 110 37.17 20.58 -0.26
C TYR A 110 35.74 20.15 -0.48
N ALA A 111 35.49 19.29 -1.47
CA ALA A 111 34.16 18.82 -1.78
C ALA A 111 33.54 18.08 -0.60
N PHE A 112 34.32 17.21 0.05
CA PHE A 112 33.92 16.58 1.30
C PHE A 112 33.64 17.58 2.41
N ILE A 113 34.56 18.54 2.66
CA ILE A 113 34.37 19.54 3.72
C ILE A 113 33.09 20.34 3.51
N HIS A 114 32.79 20.73 2.27
CA HIS A 114 31.57 21.44 1.93
C HIS A 114 30.33 20.55 2.07
N TYR A 115 30.43 19.28 1.66
CA TYR A 115 29.37 18.30 1.84
C TYR A 115 29.04 18.07 3.33
N SER A 116 30.04 17.92 4.19
CA SER A 116 29.87 17.78 5.65
C SER A 116 29.26 19.02 6.31
N ARG A 117 29.35 20.17 5.66
CA ARG A 117 28.68 21.42 6.09
C ARG A 117 27.29 21.59 5.44
N GLU A 118 26.84 20.60 4.70
CA GLU A 118 25.61 20.63 3.89
C GLU A 118 25.60 21.76 2.83
N ASP A 119 26.77 22.30 2.48
CA ASP A 119 26.95 23.29 1.41
C ASP A 119 27.12 22.57 0.07
N TYR A 120 26.03 21.95 -0.40
CA TYR A 120 26.03 21.11 -1.60
C TYR A 120 26.41 21.87 -2.88
N ASN A 121 26.14 23.19 -2.93
CA ASN A 121 26.56 24.03 -4.04
C ASN A 121 28.09 24.13 -4.13
N LYS A 122 28.77 24.41 -3.00
CA LYS A 122 30.24 24.45 -3.00
C LYS A 122 30.86 23.06 -3.14
N ALA A 123 30.23 22.03 -2.60
CA ALA A 123 30.67 20.64 -2.80
C ALA A 123 30.66 20.27 -4.28
N LEU A 124 29.56 20.58 -4.99
CA LEU A 124 29.43 20.37 -6.42
C LEU A 124 30.50 21.15 -7.22
N GLN A 125 30.71 22.43 -6.91
CA GLN A 125 31.77 23.23 -7.55
C GLN A 125 33.17 22.63 -7.34
N ALA A 126 33.46 22.13 -6.14
CA ALA A 126 34.72 21.49 -5.85
C ALA A 126 34.90 20.18 -6.64
N TYR A 127 33.88 19.31 -6.70
CA TYR A 127 33.93 18.11 -7.55
C TYR A 127 34.01 18.44 -9.05
N GLU A 128 33.36 19.49 -9.52
CA GLU A 128 33.54 19.97 -10.89
C GLU A 128 34.99 20.40 -11.17
N ASN A 129 35.66 21.01 -10.19
CA ASN A 129 37.07 21.37 -10.31
C ASN A 129 37.99 20.13 -10.32
N VAL A 130 37.62 19.03 -9.67
CA VAL A 130 38.31 17.73 -9.80
C VAL A 130 38.28 17.27 -11.25
N VAL A 131 37.09 17.16 -11.86
CA VAL A 131 36.95 16.64 -13.23
C VAL A 131 37.48 17.57 -14.32
N ARG A 132 37.73 18.85 -14.00
CA ARG A 132 38.42 19.81 -14.88
C ARG A 132 39.93 19.58 -14.94
N GLN A 133 40.52 18.83 -14.00
CA GLN A 133 41.96 18.62 -13.98
C GLN A 133 42.41 17.68 -15.12
N PRO A 134 43.47 18.03 -15.87
CA PRO A 134 43.99 17.15 -16.91
C PRO A 134 44.69 15.93 -16.31
N ASP A 135 44.68 14.82 -17.04
CA ASP A 135 45.46 13.61 -16.73
C ASP A 135 45.21 12.96 -15.36
N ILE A 136 44.06 13.23 -14.73
CA ILE A 136 43.66 12.52 -13.50
C ILE A 136 43.35 11.04 -13.78
N PRO A 137 43.51 10.15 -12.77
CA PRO A 137 43.19 8.74 -12.92
C PRO A 137 41.75 8.55 -13.41
N LEU A 138 41.54 7.68 -14.39
CA LEU A 138 40.21 7.44 -14.97
C LEU A 138 39.19 6.99 -13.90
N ALA A 139 39.62 6.15 -12.96
CA ALA A 139 38.77 5.72 -11.84
C ALA A 139 38.32 6.90 -10.96
N MET A 140 39.22 7.87 -10.70
CA MET A 140 38.88 9.07 -9.95
C MET A 140 37.84 9.89 -10.72
N GLU A 141 38.04 10.11 -12.02
CA GLU A 141 37.08 10.86 -12.84
C GLU A 141 35.70 10.19 -12.87
N ILE A 142 35.65 8.87 -13.08
CA ILE A 142 34.39 8.09 -13.11
C ILE A 142 33.67 8.20 -11.76
N ASN A 143 34.38 8.00 -10.64
CA ASN A 143 33.80 8.09 -9.31
C ASN A 143 33.28 9.51 -9.02
N THR A 144 34.07 10.55 -9.30
CA THR A 144 33.66 11.93 -9.06
C THR A 144 32.46 12.33 -9.92
N ARG A 145 32.38 11.89 -11.18
CA ARG A 145 31.21 12.16 -12.03
C ARG A 145 29.93 11.51 -11.49
N TYR A 146 30.03 10.32 -10.88
CA TYR A 146 28.89 9.69 -10.21
C TYR A 146 28.45 10.51 -9.00
N THR A 147 29.39 10.97 -8.17
CA THR A 147 29.10 11.83 -7.00
C THR A 147 28.46 13.15 -7.42
N ILE A 148 28.94 13.78 -8.50
CA ILE A 148 28.32 14.98 -9.10
C ILE A 148 26.85 14.70 -9.44
N ALA A 149 26.56 13.57 -10.09
CA ALA A 149 25.19 13.18 -10.39
C ALA A 149 24.37 13.04 -9.11
N GLN A 150 24.83 12.28 -8.11
CA GLN A 150 24.14 12.12 -6.82
C GLN A 150 23.86 13.47 -6.13
N LEU A 151 24.79 14.42 -6.16
CA LEU A 151 24.60 15.76 -5.58
C LEU A 151 23.52 16.57 -6.30
N TYR A 152 23.35 16.39 -7.61
CA TYR A 152 22.22 16.99 -8.31
C TYR A 152 20.89 16.40 -7.83
N PHE A 153 20.82 15.09 -7.56
CA PHE A 153 19.62 14.46 -7.00
C PHE A 153 19.32 14.93 -5.57
N VAL A 154 20.34 15.07 -4.71
CA VAL A 154 20.18 15.60 -3.34
C VAL A 154 19.63 17.03 -3.36
N GLN A 155 20.04 17.83 -4.34
CA GLN A 155 19.56 19.20 -4.54
C GLN A 155 18.27 19.29 -5.37
N GLU A 156 17.61 18.15 -5.64
CA GLU A 156 16.38 18.06 -6.44
C GLU A 156 16.51 18.64 -7.86
N GLN A 157 17.75 18.74 -8.37
CA GLN A 157 18.06 19.18 -9.72
C GLN A 157 17.95 18.00 -10.68
N TRP A 158 16.74 17.46 -10.82
CA TRP A 158 16.47 16.17 -11.45
C TRP A 158 17.00 16.08 -12.89
N GLN A 159 16.76 17.10 -13.71
CA GLN A 159 17.20 17.09 -15.11
C GLN A 159 18.73 17.10 -15.23
N GLN A 160 19.42 17.92 -14.43
CA GLN A 160 20.87 17.96 -14.36
C GLN A 160 21.44 16.63 -13.86
N GLY A 161 20.84 16.05 -12.82
CA GLY A 161 21.24 14.76 -12.26
C GLY A 161 21.10 13.63 -13.28
N VAL A 162 19.98 13.55 -14.00
CA VAL A 162 19.78 12.57 -15.08
C VAL A 162 20.80 12.77 -16.18
N ASN A 163 21.05 14.01 -16.63
CA ASN A 163 22.05 14.28 -17.67
C ASN A 163 23.48 13.90 -17.24
N ALA A 164 23.85 14.24 -16.00
CA ALA A 164 25.14 13.89 -15.42
C ALA A 164 25.30 12.37 -15.30
N LEU A 165 24.25 11.68 -14.84
CA LEU A 165 24.25 10.23 -14.67
C LEU A 165 24.33 9.50 -16.02
N LEU A 166 23.61 9.95 -17.04
CA LEU A 166 23.73 9.41 -18.41
C LEU A 166 25.14 9.60 -18.98
N SER A 167 25.76 10.75 -18.73
CA SER A 167 27.15 11.00 -19.13
C SER A 167 28.12 10.06 -18.42
N TRP A 168 27.87 9.78 -17.14
CA TRP A 168 28.63 8.80 -16.37
C TRP A 168 28.42 7.36 -16.90
N PHE A 169 27.18 6.98 -17.24
CA PHE A 169 26.87 5.67 -17.85
C PHE A 169 27.67 5.41 -19.13
N ALA A 170 27.92 6.44 -19.94
CA ALA A 170 28.74 6.33 -21.15
C ALA A 170 30.23 6.05 -20.87
N MET A 171 30.69 6.22 -19.62
CA MET A 171 32.08 6.01 -19.20
C MET A 171 32.30 4.70 -18.45
N THR A 172 31.23 4.00 -18.02
CA THR A 172 31.32 2.77 -17.23
C THR A 172 30.84 1.56 -18.03
N ASP A 173 31.70 0.53 -18.13
CA ASP A 173 31.33 -0.71 -18.83
C ASP A 173 30.39 -1.59 -18.00
N ASN A 174 30.53 -1.54 -16.67
CA ASN A 174 29.77 -2.36 -15.74
C ASN A 174 29.08 -1.49 -14.67
N PRO A 175 28.05 -0.70 -15.04
CA PRO A 175 27.34 0.12 -14.06
C PRO A 175 26.69 -0.77 -12.97
N PRO A 176 26.85 -0.45 -11.66
CA PRO A 176 26.10 -1.09 -10.60
C PRO A 176 24.58 -0.89 -10.74
N GLU A 177 23.81 -1.80 -10.16
CA GLU A 177 22.34 -1.80 -10.22
C GLU A 177 21.73 -0.57 -9.55
N ASP A 178 22.31 -0.11 -8.45
CA ASP A 178 21.88 1.11 -7.75
C ASP A 178 21.94 2.35 -8.66
N ALA A 179 22.85 2.41 -9.65
CA ALA A 179 22.90 3.50 -10.61
C ALA A 179 21.68 3.49 -11.57
N TYR A 180 21.20 2.31 -11.97
CA TYR A 180 19.97 2.20 -12.75
C TYR A 180 18.75 2.62 -11.92
N VAL A 181 18.70 2.29 -10.63
CA VAL A 181 17.62 2.74 -9.74
C VAL A 181 17.65 4.24 -9.53
N LEU A 182 18.82 4.84 -9.34
CA LEU A 182 18.96 6.30 -9.26
C LEU A 182 18.47 6.97 -10.55
N LEU A 183 18.83 6.43 -11.72
CA LEU A 183 18.33 6.91 -13.01
C LEU A 183 16.80 6.76 -13.12
N ALA A 184 16.25 5.64 -12.64
CA ALA A 184 14.82 5.41 -12.59
C ALA A 184 14.09 6.44 -11.73
N GLN A 185 14.63 6.75 -10.55
CA GLN A 185 14.11 7.80 -9.66
C GLN A 185 14.16 9.18 -10.32
N GLY A 186 15.23 9.48 -11.06
CA GLY A 186 15.36 10.76 -11.76
C GLY A 186 14.30 10.91 -12.85
N TYR A 187 14.10 9.87 -13.65
CA TYR A 187 13.01 9.83 -14.62
C TYR A 187 11.62 9.88 -13.97
N TYR A 188 11.44 9.23 -12.82
CA TYR A 188 10.20 9.30 -12.06
C TYR A 188 9.88 10.74 -11.64
N GLN A 189 10.83 11.48 -11.08
CA GLN A 189 10.64 12.88 -10.68
C GLN A 189 10.38 13.81 -11.89
N LEU A 190 10.94 13.46 -13.05
CA LEU A 190 10.67 14.15 -14.31
C LEU A 190 9.36 13.72 -14.99
N ASN A 191 8.59 12.81 -14.37
CA ASN A 191 7.37 12.22 -14.91
C ASN A 191 7.58 11.40 -16.22
N ASP A 192 8.80 10.96 -16.51
CA ASP A 192 9.12 10.04 -17.60
C ASP A 192 9.02 8.58 -17.11
N TYR A 193 7.79 8.17 -16.79
CA TYR A 193 7.51 6.86 -16.21
C TYR A 193 7.94 5.67 -17.09
N PRO A 194 7.83 5.69 -18.43
CA PRO A 194 8.36 4.61 -19.26
C PRO A 194 9.86 4.39 -19.06
N LYS A 195 10.67 5.47 -19.01
CA LYS A 195 12.10 5.33 -18.75
C LYS A 195 12.38 4.95 -17.30
N ALA A 196 11.60 5.46 -16.35
CA ALA A 196 11.72 5.04 -14.96
C ALA A 196 11.52 3.51 -14.82
N LEU A 197 10.47 2.98 -15.45
CA LEU A 197 10.12 1.56 -15.39
C LEU A 197 11.22 0.69 -16.00
N ASN A 198 11.68 1.02 -17.20
CA ASN A 198 12.74 0.27 -17.88
C ASN A 198 14.02 0.19 -17.04
N ASN A 199 14.39 1.26 -16.34
CA ASN A 199 15.61 1.31 -15.53
C ASN A 199 15.47 0.53 -14.21
N VAL A 200 14.34 0.63 -13.50
CA VAL A 200 14.13 -0.16 -12.28
C VAL A 200 13.99 -1.66 -12.58
N GLU A 201 13.37 -2.03 -13.70
CA GLU A 201 13.32 -3.42 -14.17
C GLU A 201 14.73 -3.95 -14.47
N LYS A 202 15.58 -3.14 -15.11
CA LYS A 202 16.97 -3.51 -15.38
C LYS A 202 17.73 -3.80 -14.09
N ALA A 203 17.61 -2.94 -13.08
CA ALA A 203 18.24 -3.15 -11.78
C ALA A 203 17.74 -4.44 -11.09
N ILE A 204 16.43 -4.67 -11.10
CA ILE A 204 15.81 -5.89 -10.55
C ILE A 204 16.32 -7.14 -11.27
N SER A 205 16.39 -7.13 -12.61
CA SER A 205 16.89 -8.25 -13.41
C SER A 205 18.33 -8.59 -13.06
N MET A 206 19.20 -7.57 -12.98
CA MET A 206 20.62 -7.75 -12.65
C MET A 206 20.83 -8.38 -11.27
N TYR A 207 20.01 -8.01 -10.26
CA TYR A 207 20.06 -8.66 -8.95
C TYR A 207 19.60 -10.12 -9.00
N LYS A 208 18.50 -10.40 -9.73
CA LYS A 208 17.97 -11.75 -9.88
C LYS A 208 18.93 -12.69 -10.63
N GLU A 209 19.61 -12.19 -11.66
CA GLU A 209 20.65 -12.92 -12.41
C GLU A 209 21.81 -13.35 -11.50
N LYS A 210 22.09 -12.57 -10.45
CA LYS A 210 23.09 -12.88 -9.41
C LYS A 210 22.53 -13.75 -8.27
N ALA A 211 21.33 -14.30 -8.42
CA ALA A 211 20.60 -15.04 -7.40
C ALA A 211 20.44 -14.27 -6.07
N LYS A 212 20.40 -12.93 -6.14
CA LYS A 212 20.15 -12.06 -4.99
C LYS A 212 18.70 -11.59 -4.99
N VAL A 213 18.19 -11.31 -3.80
CA VAL A 213 16.86 -10.70 -3.64
C VAL A 213 16.98 -9.18 -3.85
N PRO A 214 16.28 -8.59 -4.83
CA PRO A 214 16.25 -7.14 -5.04
C PRO A 214 15.67 -6.41 -3.81
N LYS A 215 16.16 -5.20 -3.53
CA LYS A 215 15.69 -4.38 -2.39
C LYS A 215 14.18 -4.11 -2.53
N GLU A 216 13.46 -4.16 -1.40
CA GLU A 216 12.00 -3.95 -1.36
C GLU A 216 11.56 -2.63 -2.04
N GLN A 217 12.32 -1.55 -1.85
CA GLN A 217 12.02 -0.25 -2.45
C GLN A 217 12.03 -0.26 -3.98
N TRP A 218 12.83 -1.13 -4.61
CA TRP A 218 12.89 -1.23 -6.08
C TRP A 218 11.61 -1.86 -6.62
N TYR A 219 11.13 -2.92 -5.95
CA TYR A 219 9.84 -3.51 -6.26
C TYR A 219 8.69 -2.53 -6.01
N ASN A 220 8.74 -1.74 -4.94
CA ASN A 220 7.73 -0.71 -4.68
C ASN A 220 7.68 0.35 -5.79
N LEU A 221 8.83 0.82 -6.28
CA LEU A 221 8.89 1.72 -7.43
C LEU A 221 8.33 1.06 -8.70
N ALA A 222 8.75 -0.17 -9.00
CA ALA A 222 8.24 -0.91 -10.16
C ALA A 222 6.71 -1.14 -10.08
N ARG A 223 6.19 -1.54 -8.92
CA ARG A 223 4.76 -1.72 -8.66
C ARG A 223 3.99 -0.43 -8.93
N PHE A 224 4.46 0.69 -8.40
CA PHE A 224 3.86 2.01 -8.63
C PHE A 224 3.78 2.30 -10.13
N LEU A 225 4.90 2.14 -10.85
CA LEU A 225 4.99 2.46 -12.27
C LEU A 225 4.11 1.54 -13.15
N TYR A 226 4.00 0.26 -12.82
CA TYR A 226 3.05 -0.63 -13.48
C TYR A 226 1.60 -0.23 -13.23
N PHE A 227 1.27 0.13 -11.99
CA PHE A 227 -0.08 0.57 -11.65
C PHE A 227 -0.47 1.87 -12.37
N ASP A 228 0.43 2.85 -12.44
CA ASP A 228 0.23 4.11 -13.18
C ASP A 228 -0.01 3.86 -14.68
N LYS A 229 0.74 2.92 -15.27
CA LYS A 229 0.54 2.45 -16.64
C LYS A 229 -0.76 1.65 -16.84
N ASN A 230 -1.54 1.43 -15.77
CA ASN A 230 -2.73 0.57 -15.75
C ASN A 230 -2.39 -0.88 -16.18
N ASP A 231 -1.15 -1.31 -15.95
CA ASP A 231 -0.65 -2.67 -16.17
C ASP A 231 -0.82 -3.49 -14.87
N VAL A 232 -2.08 -3.80 -14.56
CA VAL A 232 -2.46 -4.50 -13.32
C VAL A 232 -1.82 -5.88 -13.24
N THR A 233 -1.64 -6.56 -14.38
CA THR A 233 -1.01 -7.90 -14.43
C THR A 233 0.42 -7.87 -13.90
N ASN A 234 1.23 -6.92 -14.35
CA ASN A 234 2.59 -6.80 -13.86
C ASN A 234 2.66 -6.22 -12.44
N ALA A 235 1.76 -5.32 -12.07
CA ALA A 235 1.67 -4.85 -10.68
C ALA A 235 1.37 -6.00 -9.70
N VAL A 236 0.46 -6.92 -10.07
CA VAL A 236 0.17 -8.15 -9.31
C VAL A 236 1.41 -9.04 -9.21
N ARG A 237 2.11 -9.28 -10.32
CA ARG A 237 3.35 -10.10 -10.32
C ARG A 237 4.42 -9.50 -9.39
N VAL A 238 4.56 -8.18 -9.35
CA VAL A 238 5.47 -7.51 -8.42
C VAL A 238 4.99 -7.61 -6.97
N LEU A 239 3.68 -7.53 -6.70
CA LEU A 239 3.13 -7.75 -5.36
C LEU A 239 3.36 -9.18 -4.86
N GLU A 240 3.23 -10.19 -5.73
CA GLU A 240 3.53 -11.59 -5.39
C GLU A 240 5.01 -11.77 -5.01
N GLU A 241 5.92 -11.10 -5.72
CA GLU A 241 7.35 -11.05 -5.41
C GLU A 241 7.63 -10.34 -4.08
N LEU A 242 6.98 -9.20 -3.84
CA LEU A 242 7.04 -8.49 -2.57
C LEU A 242 6.59 -9.40 -1.42
N LEU A 243 5.46 -10.08 -1.55
CA LEU A 243 4.97 -10.99 -0.50
C LEU A 243 5.86 -12.20 -0.25
N THR A 244 6.53 -12.69 -1.29
CA THR A 244 7.45 -13.83 -1.19
C THR A 244 8.70 -13.49 -0.37
N HIS A 245 9.20 -12.25 -0.48
CA HIS A 245 10.47 -11.86 0.12
C HIS A 245 10.34 -10.89 1.30
N TYR A 246 9.26 -10.10 1.31
CA TYR A 246 8.97 -8.99 2.21
C TYR A 246 7.49 -9.02 2.62
N PRO A 247 7.04 -10.06 3.35
CA PRO A 247 5.63 -10.21 3.70
C PRO A 247 5.14 -9.05 4.58
N ASP A 248 4.19 -8.28 4.07
CA ASP A 248 3.57 -7.15 4.76
C ASP A 248 2.05 -7.15 4.54
N LYS A 249 1.29 -6.71 5.55
CA LYS A 249 -0.17 -6.59 5.50
C LYS A 249 -0.64 -5.82 4.27
N GLN A 250 0.01 -4.70 3.99
CA GLN A 250 -0.42 -3.78 2.94
C GLN A 250 -0.32 -4.44 1.58
N TYR A 251 0.65 -5.33 1.37
CA TYR A 251 0.79 -6.07 0.12
C TYR A 251 -0.31 -7.12 -0.04
N TRP A 252 -0.69 -7.83 1.02
CA TRP A 252 -1.83 -8.76 0.99
C TRP A 252 -3.15 -8.05 0.66
N VAL A 253 -3.42 -6.93 1.33
CA VAL A 253 -4.64 -6.14 1.10
C VAL A 253 -4.65 -5.59 -0.32
N GLN A 254 -3.55 -5.01 -0.80
CA GLN A 254 -3.46 -4.52 -2.18
C GLN A 254 -3.65 -5.64 -3.20
N LEU A 255 -3.01 -6.80 -2.99
CA LEU A 255 -3.12 -7.96 -3.88
C LEU A 255 -4.56 -8.47 -3.95
N SER A 256 -5.25 -8.56 -2.80
CA SER A 256 -6.68 -8.89 -2.76
C SER A 256 -7.52 -7.94 -3.63
N HIS A 257 -7.31 -6.63 -3.50
CA HIS A 257 -8.04 -5.64 -4.29
C HIS A 257 -7.73 -5.78 -5.79
N MET A 258 -6.47 -5.98 -6.17
CA MET A 258 -6.08 -6.15 -7.58
C MET A 258 -6.63 -7.44 -8.20
N TYR A 259 -6.68 -8.55 -7.44
CA TYR A 259 -7.36 -9.77 -7.90
C TYR A 259 -8.86 -9.53 -8.12
N GLY A 260 -9.51 -8.74 -7.25
CA GLY A 260 -10.90 -8.33 -7.44
C GLY A 260 -11.13 -7.52 -8.72
N GLU A 261 -10.22 -6.59 -9.05
CA GLU A 261 -10.28 -5.85 -10.32
C GLU A 261 -10.14 -6.77 -11.55
N GLN A 262 -9.40 -7.87 -11.40
CA GLN A 262 -9.25 -8.92 -12.43
C GLN A 262 -10.38 -9.96 -12.44
N LYS A 263 -11.39 -9.83 -11.57
CA LYS A 263 -12.47 -10.81 -11.36
C LYS A 263 -11.96 -12.20 -10.95
N ARG A 264 -10.86 -12.23 -10.21
CA ARG A 264 -10.22 -13.43 -9.65
C ARG A 264 -10.67 -13.59 -8.21
N ASP A 265 -11.97 -13.85 -8.04
CA ASP A 265 -12.66 -13.77 -6.74
C ASP A 265 -12.07 -14.75 -5.70
N SER A 266 -11.68 -15.95 -6.14
CA SER A 266 -11.03 -16.95 -5.30
C SER A 266 -9.69 -16.46 -4.76
N GLU A 267 -8.83 -15.89 -5.61
CA GLU A 267 -7.54 -15.36 -5.20
C GLU A 267 -7.68 -14.08 -4.39
N GLN A 268 -8.67 -13.23 -4.70
CA GLN A 268 -9.03 -12.06 -3.90
C GLN A 268 -9.35 -12.46 -2.46
N LEU A 269 -10.20 -13.47 -2.28
CA LEU A 269 -10.54 -14.01 -0.97
C LEU A 269 -9.31 -14.59 -0.29
N ALA A 270 -8.52 -15.41 -0.99
CA ALA A 270 -7.34 -16.06 -0.43
C ALA A 270 -6.30 -15.04 0.07
N ALA A 271 -6.05 -13.97 -0.69
CA ALA A 271 -5.11 -12.92 -0.31
C ALA A 271 -5.58 -12.14 0.93
N MET A 272 -6.87 -11.79 1.01
CA MET A 272 -7.40 -11.09 2.20
C MET A 272 -7.46 -12.03 3.41
N GLU A 273 -7.84 -13.29 3.21
CA GLU A 273 -7.88 -14.30 4.27
C GLU A 273 -6.48 -14.56 4.83
N ALA A 274 -5.43 -14.57 3.99
CA ALA A 274 -4.05 -14.70 4.44
C ALA A 274 -3.63 -13.58 5.40
N ALA A 275 -4.03 -12.34 5.15
CA ALA A 275 -3.82 -11.23 6.10
C ALA A 275 -4.68 -11.39 7.37
N TYR A 276 -5.94 -11.84 7.22
CA TYR A 276 -6.85 -12.01 8.35
C TYR A 276 -6.41 -13.09 9.33
N VAL A 277 -6.02 -14.27 8.85
CA VAL A 277 -5.62 -15.41 9.72
C VAL A 277 -4.30 -15.16 10.46
N GLN A 278 -3.51 -14.20 9.97
CA GLN A 278 -2.29 -13.72 10.63
C GLN A 278 -2.56 -12.54 11.58
N ASP A 279 -3.82 -12.24 11.88
CA ASP A 279 -4.25 -11.11 12.73
C ASP A 279 -3.73 -9.75 12.25
N MET A 280 -3.45 -9.60 10.94
CA MET A 280 -2.91 -8.35 10.40
C MET A 280 -4.01 -7.30 10.18
N LEU A 281 -5.26 -7.69 9.90
CA LEU A 281 -6.36 -6.76 9.61
C LEU A 281 -6.82 -5.98 10.86
N ASP A 282 -6.19 -4.84 11.10
CA ASP A 282 -6.36 -4.00 12.30
C ASP A 282 -7.35 -2.85 12.10
N LYS A 283 -7.76 -2.54 10.86
CA LYS A 283 -8.76 -1.49 10.57
C LYS A 283 -10.15 -2.10 10.43
N GLY A 284 -11.14 -1.44 11.02
CA GLY A 284 -12.55 -1.84 10.89
C GLY A 284 -13.03 -1.96 9.45
N SER A 285 -12.56 -1.08 8.55
CA SER A 285 -12.88 -1.17 7.12
C SER A 285 -12.32 -2.42 6.44
N GLU A 286 -11.14 -2.90 6.86
CA GLU A 286 -10.52 -4.13 6.33
C GLU A 286 -11.32 -5.36 6.81
N GLN A 287 -11.73 -5.36 8.07
CA GLN A 287 -12.57 -6.43 8.65
C GLN A 287 -13.97 -6.49 8.02
N VAL A 288 -14.59 -5.32 7.78
CA VAL A 288 -15.87 -5.25 7.05
C VAL A 288 -15.71 -5.76 5.63
N THR A 289 -14.63 -5.40 4.93
CA THR A 289 -14.34 -5.95 3.59
C THR A 289 -14.16 -7.46 3.64
N MET A 290 -13.42 -8.00 4.63
CA MET A 290 -13.26 -9.44 4.79
C MET A 290 -14.59 -10.16 5.02
N ALA A 291 -15.49 -9.59 5.83
CA ALA A 291 -16.82 -10.14 6.03
C ALA A 291 -17.65 -10.17 4.73
N TYR A 292 -17.58 -9.13 3.91
CA TYR A 292 -18.23 -9.12 2.59
C TYR A 292 -17.64 -10.16 1.64
N LEU A 293 -16.32 -10.35 1.63
CA LEU A 293 -15.67 -11.39 0.82
C LEU A 293 -16.15 -12.79 1.23
N TYR A 294 -16.25 -13.06 2.53
CA TYR A 294 -16.82 -14.33 3.01
C TYR A 294 -18.29 -14.50 2.65
N LEU A 295 -19.12 -13.45 2.73
CA LEU A 295 -20.52 -13.53 2.32
C LEU A 295 -20.66 -13.81 0.82
N ASN A 296 -19.85 -13.15 -0.02
CA ASN A 296 -19.85 -13.38 -1.47
C ASN A 296 -19.39 -14.80 -1.82
N ALA A 297 -18.49 -15.38 -1.03
CA ALA A 297 -18.04 -16.76 -1.17
C ALA A 297 -18.95 -17.79 -0.48
N GLU A 298 -20.15 -17.38 -0.04
CA GLU A 298 -21.14 -18.24 0.63
C GLU A 298 -20.59 -18.91 1.92
N VAL A 299 -19.71 -18.21 2.65
CA VAL A 299 -19.16 -18.64 3.94
C VAL A 299 -19.66 -17.74 5.09
N PRO A 300 -20.99 -17.69 5.34
CA PRO A 300 -21.61 -16.68 6.21
C PRO A 300 -21.18 -16.80 7.69
N TYR A 301 -20.85 -18.00 8.17
CA TYR A 301 -20.38 -18.17 9.55
C TYR A 301 -19.04 -17.46 9.79
N LYS A 302 -18.08 -17.58 8.85
CA LYS A 302 -16.80 -16.87 8.94
C LYS A 302 -17.01 -15.35 8.86
N ALA A 303 -17.89 -14.88 7.98
CA ALA A 303 -18.26 -13.47 7.92
C ALA A 303 -18.78 -12.93 9.25
N ALA A 304 -19.70 -13.68 9.89
CA ALA A 304 -20.25 -13.32 11.18
C ALA A 304 -19.16 -13.27 12.25
N LYS A 305 -18.24 -14.25 12.28
CA LYS A 305 -17.11 -14.26 13.22
C LYS A 305 -16.19 -13.05 13.10
N VAL A 306 -15.89 -12.61 11.88
CA VAL A 306 -15.08 -11.39 11.65
C VAL A 306 -15.78 -10.18 12.25
N MET A 307 -17.06 -10.00 11.91
CA MET A 307 -17.85 -8.84 12.38
C MET A 307 -18.06 -8.86 13.89
N ASP A 308 -18.35 -10.03 14.48
CA ASP A 308 -18.54 -10.23 15.91
C ASP A 308 -17.27 -9.88 16.69
N LYS A 309 -16.10 -10.39 16.25
CA LYS A 309 -14.79 -10.05 16.82
C LYS A 309 -14.55 -8.54 16.76
N GLY A 310 -14.75 -7.93 15.58
CA GLY A 310 -14.50 -6.51 15.33
C GLY A 310 -15.43 -5.57 16.10
N LEU A 311 -16.71 -5.92 16.24
CA LEU A 311 -17.66 -5.15 17.05
C LEU A 311 -17.37 -5.33 18.54
N GLY A 312 -17.01 -6.54 18.98
CA GLY A 312 -16.71 -6.85 20.38
C GLY A 312 -15.42 -6.18 20.89
N ASN A 313 -14.36 -6.14 20.08
CA ASN A 313 -13.10 -5.46 20.42
C ASN A 313 -13.07 -3.98 20.03
N LYS A 314 -14.15 -3.47 19.41
CA LYS A 314 -14.32 -2.09 18.93
C LYS A 314 -13.39 -1.68 17.78
N SER A 315 -12.74 -2.61 17.08
CA SER A 315 -12.02 -2.28 15.83
C SER A 315 -12.99 -1.99 14.67
N VAL A 316 -14.21 -2.53 14.72
CA VAL A 316 -15.33 -2.14 13.85
C VAL A 316 -16.26 -1.20 14.61
N GLU A 317 -16.60 -0.08 13.98
CA GLU A 317 -17.54 0.88 14.55
C GLU A 317 -18.96 0.28 14.71
N ALA A 318 -19.59 0.53 15.85
CA ALA A 318 -20.90 0.02 16.25
C ALA A 318 -22.08 0.75 15.54
N THR A 319 -22.06 0.76 14.20
CA THR A 319 -23.09 1.38 13.37
C THR A 319 -24.25 0.44 13.08
N SER A 320 -25.43 1.00 12.76
CA SER A 320 -26.60 0.21 12.31
C SER A 320 -26.23 -0.75 11.16
N ARG A 321 -25.46 -0.26 10.18
CA ARG A 321 -25.01 -1.03 9.02
C ARG A 321 -24.10 -2.20 9.40
N ASN A 322 -23.16 -2.01 10.32
CA ASN A 322 -22.22 -3.07 10.69
C ASN A 322 -22.92 -4.17 11.50
N TYR A 323 -23.85 -3.81 12.37
CA TYR A 323 -24.72 -4.78 13.04
C TYR A 323 -25.67 -5.50 12.06
N GLU A 324 -26.17 -4.80 11.04
CA GLU A 324 -26.96 -5.44 9.98
C GLU A 324 -26.16 -6.51 9.25
N ILE A 325 -24.88 -6.26 8.91
CA ILE A 325 -24.00 -7.25 8.30
C ILE A 325 -23.86 -8.47 9.23
N LEU A 326 -23.58 -8.25 10.52
CA LEU A 326 -23.46 -9.32 11.51
C LEU A 326 -24.73 -10.16 11.61
N GLY A 327 -25.88 -9.52 11.78
CA GLY A 327 -27.18 -10.20 11.92
C GLY A 327 -27.55 -10.99 10.66
N ASN A 328 -27.33 -10.41 9.47
CA ASN A 328 -27.56 -11.10 8.21
C ASN A 328 -26.61 -12.30 8.02
N ALA A 329 -25.34 -12.16 8.41
CA ALA A 329 -24.36 -13.23 8.32
C ALA A 329 -24.72 -14.41 9.24
N TYR A 330 -25.07 -14.14 10.51
CA TYR A 330 -25.52 -15.20 11.41
C TYR A 330 -26.82 -15.86 10.93
N ARG A 331 -27.79 -15.08 10.44
CA ARG A 331 -29.03 -15.63 9.88
C ARG A 331 -28.76 -16.55 8.69
N GLN A 332 -27.90 -16.14 7.75
CA GLN A 332 -27.50 -16.98 6.61
C GLN A 332 -26.77 -18.25 7.04
N ALA A 333 -26.00 -18.17 8.13
CA ALA A 333 -25.35 -19.32 8.76
C ALA A 333 -26.30 -20.21 9.59
N GLN A 334 -27.61 -19.93 9.62
CA GLN A 334 -28.61 -20.62 10.46
C GLN A 334 -28.38 -20.48 11.98
N GLU A 335 -27.63 -19.45 12.39
CA GLU A 335 -27.34 -19.12 13.80
C GLU A 335 -28.37 -18.08 14.30
N ILE A 336 -29.65 -18.46 14.33
CA ILE A 336 -30.78 -17.54 14.59
C ILE A 336 -30.64 -16.85 15.97
N ASP A 337 -30.28 -17.60 17.01
CA ASP A 337 -30.07 -17.07 18.38
C ASP A 337 -29.02 -15.95 18.44
N LYS A 338 -28.01 -15.97 17.55
CA LYS A 338 -26.99 -14.92 17.45
C LYS A 338 -27.39 -13.80 16.49
N ALA A 339 -28.19 -14.13 15.47
CA ALA A 339 -28.68 -13.16 14.50
C ALA A 339 -29.63 -12.14 15.14
N ILE A 340 -30.48 -12.59 16.07
CA ILE A 340 -31.45 -11.75 16.78
C ILE A 340 -30.77 -10.56 17.47
N PRO A 341 -29.88 -10.74 18.47
CA PRO A 341 -29.30 -9.61 19.20
C PRO A 341 -28.52 -8.66 18.28
N ALA A 342 -27.84 -9.19 17.25
CA ALA A 342 -27.16 -8.34 16.27
C ALA A 342 -28.16 -7.50 15.46
N MET A 343 -29.27 -8.07 15.00
CA MET A 343 -30.29 -7.34 14.26
C MET A 343 -31.09 -6.37 15.15
N GLU A 344 -31.24 -6.65 16.44
CA GLU A 344 -31.80 -5.71 17.42
C GLU A 344 -30.93 -4.45 17.53
N GLU A 345 -29.62 -4.61 17.68
CA GLU A 345 -28.68 -3.50 17.72
C GLU A 345 -28.70 -2.69 16.41
N ALA A 346 -28.84 -3.39 15.27
CA ALA A 346 -28.98 -2.76 13.95
C ALA A 346 -30.25 -1.91 13.86
N ALA A 347 -31.41 -2.50 14.18
CA ALA A 347 -32.71 -1.84 14.09
C ALA A 347 -32.86 -0.68 15.10
N ALA A 348 -32.31 -0.82 16.32
CA ALA A 348 -32.30 0.23 17.32
C ALA A 348 -31.56 1.49 16.85
N ARG A 349 -30.52 1.31 16.02
CA ARG A 349 -29.70 2.40 15.45
C ARG A 349 -30.15 2.85 14.06
N SER A 350 -31.12 2.20 13.43
CA SER A 350 -31.66 2.64 12.14
C SER A 350 -32.58 3.85 12.33
N GLU A 351 -32.65 4.70 11.31
CA GLU A 351 -33.62 5.79 11.22
C GLU A 351 -34.97 5.33 10.64
N ASP A 352 -34.98 4.24 9.86
CA ASP A 352 -36.16 3.71 9.19
C ASP A 352 -36.69 2.41 9.83
N GLY A 353 -37.87 2.00 9.38
CA GLY A 353 -38.55 0.79 9.81
C GLY A 353 -38.13 -0.49 9.08
N GLU A 354 -37.30 -0.40 8.02
CA GLU A 354 -36.94 -1.57 7.21
C GLU A 354 -36.19 -2.61 8.06
N LEU A 355 -35.23 -2.19 8.88
CA LEU A 355 -34.51 -3.12 9.76
C LEU A 355 -35.40 -3.73 10.84
N TYR A 356 -36.43 -3.03 11.31
CA TYR A 356 -37.42 -3.62 12.22
C TYR A 356 -38.26 -4.70 11.54
N THR A 357 -38.60 -4.53 10.26
CA THR A 357 -39.29 -5.60 9.52
C THR A 357 -38.38 -6.81 9.28
N ARG A 358 -37.09 -6.59 9.03
CA ARG A 358 -36.10 -7.68 8.93
C ARG A 358 -35.90 -8.40 10.25
N LEU A 359 -35.77 -7.67 11.35
CA LEU A 359 -35.73 -8.22 12.71
C LEU A 359 -36.97 -9.07 12.98
N GLY A 360 -38.14 -8.58 12.60
CA GLY A 360 -39.38 -9.35 12.70
C GLY A 360 -39.38 -10.67 11.94
N ASN A 361 -38.80 -10.70 10.74
CA ASN A 361 -38.61 -11.94 9.99
C ASN A 361 -37.66 -12.91 10.73
N ILE A 362 -36.55 -12.40 11.30
CA ILE A 362 -35.61 -13.23 12.06
C ILE A 362 -36.27 -13.78 13.33
N TYR A 363 -37.09 -12.98 14.01
CA TYR A 363 -37.87 -13.45 15.13
C TYR A 363 -38.86 -14.54 14.75
N LEU A 364 -39.50 -14.42 13.58
CA LEU A 364 -40.36 -15.47 13.06
C LEU A 364 -39.56 -16.75 12.73
N ASP A 365 -38.37 -16.61 12.14
CA ASP A 365 -37.45 -17.73 11.87
C ASP A 365 -36.99 -18.44 13.17
N GLY A 366 -37.01 -17.73 14.31
CA GLY A 366 -36.67 -18.25 15.65
C GLY A 366 -37.87 -18.56 16.54
N ASP A 367 -39.08 -18.67 15.97
CA ASP A 367 -40.34 -18.95 16.69
C ASP A 367 -40.72 -17.93 17.80
N GLU A 368 -40.12 -16.74 17.79
CA GLU A 368 -40.42 -15.64 18.71
C GLU A 368 -41.60 -14.79 18.21
N PHE A 369 -42.76 -15.42 18.00
CA PHE A 369 -43.90 -14.85 17.26
C PHE A 369 -44.39 -13.49 17.80
N LYS A 370 -44.44 -13.31 19.13
CA LYS A 370 -44.87 -12.05 19.74
C LYS A 370 -43.90 -10.91 19.45
N LYS A 371 -42.60 -11.17 19.56
CA LYS A 371 -41.57 -10.18 19.22
C LYS A 371 -41.53 -9.90 17.71
N ALA A 372 -41.80 -10.91 16.87
CA ALA A 372 -41.99 -10.70 15.45
C ALA A 372 -43.14 -9.72 15.16
N ILE A 373 -44.30 -9.91 15.80
CA ILE A 373 -45.46 -9.01 15.69
C ILE A 373 -45.07 -7.58 16.09
N ASP A 374 -44.42 -7.41 17.25
CA ASP A 374 -44.02 -6.11 17.78
C ASP A 374 -43.02 -5.40 16.86
N ALA A 375 -41.98 -6.11 16.42
CA ALA A 375 -40.95 -5.57 15.53
C ALA A 375 -41.53 -5.16 14.17
N ILE A 376 -42.34 -6.00 13.53
CA ILE A 376 -42.93 -5.68 12.22
C ILE A 376 -43.91 -4.51 12.32
N THR A 377 -44.73 -4.48 13.37
CA THR A 377 -45.68 -3.39 13.61
C THR A 377 -44.93 -2.07 13.82
N LYS A 378 -43.86 -2.08 14.62
CA LYS A 378 -42.98 -0.92 14.82
C LYS A 378 -42.33 -0.46 13.52
N GLY A 379 -41.83 -1.39 12.70
CA GLY A 379 -41.24 -1.09 11.40
C GLY A 379 -42.23 -0.44 10.43
N LEU A 380 -43.44 -0.99 10.32
CA LEU A 380 -44.50 -0.42 9.49
C LEU A 380 -44.94 0.97 9.98
N ALA A 381 -45.03 1.19 11.29
CA ALA A 381 -45.39 2.49 11.87
C ALA A 381 -44.30 3.56 11.65
N ARG A 382 -43.03 3.17 11.71
CA ARG A 382 -41.89 4.09 11.51
C ARG A 382 -41.71 4.54 10.06
N GLY A 383 -42.22 3.77 9.09
CA GLY A 383 -42.09 4.08 7.67
C GLY A 383 -40.71 3.73 7.09
N GLY A 384 -40.49 4.03 5.80
CA GLY A 384 -39.26 3.68 5.08
C GLY A 384 -39.13 2.21 4.68
N VAL A 385 -40.11 1.36 5.02
CA VAL A 385 -40.19 -0.03 4.57
C VAL A 385 -40.43 -0.08 3.06
N LYS A 386 -39.53 -0.70 2.30
CA LYS A 386 -39.60 -0.74 0.82
C LYS A 386 -40.73 -1.61 0.30
N ARG A 387 -41.05 -2.69 1.04
CA ARG A 387 -42.06 -3.70 0.69
C ARG A 387 -43.04 -3.87 1.85
N PRO A 388 -43.88 -2.85 2.14
CA PRO A 388 -44.80 -2.89 3.28
C PRO A 388 -45.86 -3.99 3.13
N ASP A 389 -46.17 -4.39 1.89
CA ASP A 389 -47.02 -5.54 1.60
C ASP A 389 -46.37 -6.87 2.03
N THR A 390 -45.07 -7.05 1.79
CA THR A 390 -44.33 -8.23 2.25
C THR A 390 -44.20 -8.25 3.77
N ALA A 391 -43.90 -7.11 4.39
CA ALA A 391 -43.89 -7.00 5.85
C ALA A 391 -45.26 -7.37 6.46
N ARG A 392 -46.38 -6.97 5.84
CA ARG A 392 -47.73 -7.36 6.29
C ARG A 392 -48.01 -8.86 6.09
N LEU A 393 -47.46 -9.50 5.05
CA LEU A 393 -47.55 -10.96 4.93
C LEU A 393 -46.87 -11.64 6.11
N VAL A 394 -45.66 -11.23 6.46
CA VAL A 394 -44.93 -11.80 7.59
C VAL A 394 -45.65 -11.49 8.92
N LEU A 395 -46.22 -10.30 9.07
CA LEU A 395 -47.06 -9.97 10.23
C LEU A 395 -48.26 -10.92 10.33
N GLY A 396 -48.91 -11.25 9.22
CA GLY A 396 -49.98 -12.23 9.17
C GLY A 396 -49.52 -13.63 9.56
N MET A 397 -48.35 -14.06 9.10
CA MET A 397 -47.74 -15.34 9.50
C MET A 397 -47.43 -15.37 11.00
N ALA A 398 -46.88 -14.28 11.55
CA ALA A 398 -46.58 -14.17 12.97
C ALA A 398 -47.86 -14.22 13.83
N TYR A 399 -48.91 -13.48 13.44
CA TYR A 399 -50.22 -13.58 14.10
C TYR A 399 -50.83 -14.99 14.01
N PHE A 400 -50.71 -15.66 12.86
CA PHE A 400 -51.21 -17.01 12.68
C PHE A 400 -50.53 -18.00 13.63
N ASN A 401 -49.19 -17.95 13.73
CA ASN A 401 -48.42 -18.82 14.62
C ASN A 401 -48.64 -18.50 16.11
N ASP A 402 -48.88 -17.23 16.45
CA ASP A 402 -49.32 -16.82 17.81
C ASP A 402 -50.83 -17.08 18.05
N LYS A 403 -51.52 -17.77 17.13
CA LYS A 403 -52.94 -18.15 17.21
C LYS A 403 -53.92 -16.96 17.26
N GLN A 404 -53.51 -15.79 16.81
CA GLN A 404 -54.34 -14.59 16.66
C GLN A 404 -54.97 -14.55 15.26
N TYR A 405 -55.84 -15.52 14.95
CA TYR A 405 -56.32 -15.78 13.59
C TYR A 405 -57.08 -14.62 12.93
N GLU A 406 -57.88 -13.86 13.70
CA GLU A 406 -58.58 -12.69 13.14
C GLU A 406 -57.59 -11.61 12.69
N LYS A 407 -56.58 -11.31 13.52
CA LYS A 407 -55.53 -10.35 13.15
C LYS A 407 -54.66 -10.87 12.00
N ALA A 408 -54.40 -12.18 11.94
CA ALA A 408 -53.72 -12.80 10.82
C ALA A 408 -54.48 -12.57 9.51
N ARG A 409 -55.81 -12.80 9.52
CA ARG A 409 -56.69 -12.54 8.38
C ARG A 409 -56.64 -11.07 7.94
N GLU A 410 -56.71 -10.14 8.87
CA GLU A 410 -56.63 -8.70 8.59
C GLU A 410 -55.29 -8.33 7.94
N ALA A 411 -54.18 -8.81 8.50
CA ALA A 411 -52.84 -8.57 7.98
C ALA A 411 -52.67 -9.15 6.56
N PHE A 412 -53.12 -10.39 6.32
CA PHE A 412 -53.10 -11.00 4.98
C PHE A 412 -53.96 -10.20 4.00
N LYS A 413 -55.18 -9.80 4.36
CA LYS A 413 -56.04 -8.95 3.50
C LYS A 413 -55.37 -7.62 3.18
N ALA A 414 -54.74 -6.98 4.16
CA ALA A 414 -54.04 -5.71 3.98
C ALA A 414 -52.81 -5.87 3.06
N ALA A 415 -52.06 -6.97 3.18
CA ALA A 415 -50.99 -7.30 2.26
C ALA A 415 -51.49 -7.54 0.83
N GLY A 416 -52.64 -8.21 0.69
CA GLY A 416 -53.24 -8.55 -0.60
C GLY A 416 -53.83 -7.38 -1.39
N ARG A 417 -53.81 -6.16 -0.82
CA ARG A 417 -54.13 -4.92 -1.55
C ARG A 417 -53.03 -4.54 -2.55
N ASP A 418 -51.80 -5.01 -2.35
CA ASP A 418 -50.73 -4.91 -3.34
C ASP A 418 -50.78 -6.13 -4.26
N GLU A 419 -50.84 -5.89 -5.58
CA GLU A 419 -50.95 -6.94 -6.60
C GLU A 419 -49.84 -7.99 -6.47
N ARG A 420 -48.62 -7.58 -6.08
CA ARG A 420 -47.46 -8.46 -5.96
C ARG A 420 -47.61 -9.48 -4.81
N SER A 421 -48.39 -9.13 -3.79
CA SER A 421 -48.65 -9.99 -2.62
C SER A 421 -50.05 -10.62 -2.63
N ALA A 422 -50.93 -10.23 -3.55
CA ALA A 422 -52.32 -10.68 -3.60
C ALA A 422 -52.46 -12.21 -3.74
N LYS A 423 -51.62 -12.87 -4.53
CA LYS A 423 -51.64 -14.34 -4.68
C LYS A 423 -51.27 -15.02 -3.37
N PHE A 424 -50.13 -14.64 -2.76
CA PHE A 424 -49.66 -15.21 -1.50
C PHE A 424 -50.65 -14.95 -0.35
N SER A 425 -51.22 -13.75 -0.28
CA SER A 425 -52.27 -13.40 0.68
C SER A 425 -53.47 -14.35 0.60
N ARG A 426 -54.00 -14.60 -0.61
CA ARG A 426 -55.12 -15.53 -0.81
C ARG A 426 -54.77 -16.95 -0.38
N GLN A 427 -53.57 -17.42 -0.72
CA GLN A 427 -53.11 -18.76 -0.33
C GLN A 427 -53.03 -18.91 1.19
N TRP A 428 -52.49 -17.91 1.89
CA TRP A 428 -52.42 -17.91 3.36
C TRP A 428 -53.79 -17.88 4.02
N ILE A 429 -54.72 -17.08 3.49
CA ILE A 429 -56.10 -17.05 4.00
C ILE A 429 -56.78 -18.42 3.82
N GLN A 430 -56.65 -19.02 2.64
CA GLN A 430 -57.19 -20.36 2.36
C GLN A 430 -56.59 -21.44 3.26
N TYR A 431 -55.27 -21.43 3.45
CA TYR A 431 -54.58 -22.34 4.35
C TYR A 431 -55.07 -22.20 5.80
N MET A 432 -55.15 -20.96 6.29
CA MET A 432 -55.66 -20.67 7.64
C MET A 432 -57.12 -21.12 7.81
N ASP A 433 -57.98 -20.90 6.82
CA ASP A 433 -59.38 -21.36 6.85
C ASP A 433 -59.46 -22.88 6.99
N SER A 434 -58.69 -23.61 6.17
CA SER A 434 -58.61 -25.06 6.22
C SER A 434 -58.10 -25.58 7.56
N GLU A 435 -57.10 -24.92 8.14
CA GLU A 435 -56.52 -25.34 9.43
C GLU A 435 -57.51 -25.06 10.59
N LEU A 436 -58.24 -23.95 10.55
CA LEU A 436 -59.28 -23.65 11.53
C LEU A 436 -60.46 -24.62 11.46
N ASP A 437 -60.89 -25.00 10.26
CA ASP A 437 -61.94 -26.00 10.06
C ASP A 437 -61.49 -27.38 10.59
N ARG A 438 -60.23 -27.77 10.32
CA ARG A 438 -59.63 -28.99 10.86
C ARG A 438 -59.61 -28.98 12.40
N GLN A 439 -59.19 -27.87 13.02
CA GLN A 439 -59.17 -27.75 14.48
C GLN A 439 -60.57 -27.83 15.09
N ARG A 440 -61.59 -27.25 14.45
CA ARG A 440 -62.99 -27.39 14.88
C ARG A 440 -63.45 -28.85 14.83
N GLN A 441 -63.18 -29.56 13.73
CA GLN A 441 -63.54 -30.98 13.61
C GLN A 441 -62.87 -31.87 14.67
N LEU A 442 -61.61 -31.57 15.04
CA LEU A 442 -60.90 -32.30 16.10
C LEU A 442 -61.40 -31.98 17.52
N GLN A 443 -62.14 -30.89 17.71
CA GLN A 443 -62.76 -30.54 18.99
C GLN A 443 -64.18 -31.10 19.11
N GLU A 444 -64.85 -31.35 17.98
CA GLU A 444 -66.22 -31.87 17.91
C GLU A 444 -66.31 -33.41 17.85
N GLY A 445 -65.21 -34.09 17.50
CA GLY A 445 -65.07 -35.56 17.51
C GLY A 445 -64.20 -36.04 18.65
#